data_AF-G2PIW4-F1
#
_entry.id   AF-G2PIW4-F1
#
_cell.length_a   1.000
_cell.length_b   1.000
_cell.length_c   1.000
_cell.angle_alpha   90.00
_cell.angle_beta   90.00
_cell.angle_gamma   90.00
#
_symmetry.space_group_name_H-M   'P 1'
#
loop_
_entity.id
_entity.type
_entity.pdbx_description
1 polymer ?
#
loop_
_entity_poly.entity_id
_entity_poly.type
_entity_poly.pdbx_seq_one_letter_code
_entity_poly.pdbx_strand_id
1 'polypeptide(L)'
;MIPKKSQNTDALTFFVPDKEQNVTIPISNNTVSAGFPSPADDFKQKRISLDNTLIKNKEATFYARVSGQSMIGAGLDDGDLLVIDRSLEAEHGKIAVCFLDGEFTVKRLSIEKDTITLMPENKNYKPIKVSKDSDLLIWGVVTYVIKAV
;
A
#
# COMPACT_ATOMS: atom_id res chain seq x y z
N MET A 1 -0.48 16.44 41.68
CA MET A 1 -0.74 17.00 40.34
C MET A 1 0.42 16.64 39.43
N ILE A 2 0.24 15.64 38.57
CA ILE A 2 1.19 15.24 37.52
C ILE A 2 0.32 14.96 36.29
N PRO A 3 0.46 15.68 35.17
CA PRO A 3 -0.31 15.36 33.98
C PRO A 3 0.27 14.07 33.38
N LYS A 4 -0.56 13.03 33.28
CA LYS A 4 -0.26 11.85 32.45
C LYS A 4 -0.18 12.34 31.00
N LYS A 5 1.02 12.30 30.41
CA LYS A 5 1.22 12.40 28.97
C LYS A 5 0.29 11.40 28.29
N SER A 6 -0.63 11.91 27.48
CA SER A 6 -1.41 11.11 26.54
C SER A 6 -0.41 10.53 25.54
N GLN A 7 -0.13 9.23 25.69
CA GLN A 7 0.58 8.45 24.68
C GLN A 7 -0.40 8.33 23.51
N ASN A 8 -0.21 9.15 22.48
CA ASN A 8 -0.95 9.05 21.24
C ASN A 8 -0.35 7.89 20.44
N THR A 9 -0.91 6.69 20.60
CA THR A 9 -0.68 5.58 19.69
C THR A 9 -1.43 5.92 18.40
N ASP A 10 -0.74 6.44 17.38
CA ASP A 10 -1.33 6.67 16.07
C ASP A 10 -1.73 5.31 15.47
N ALA A 11 -2.97 4.92 15.72
CA ALA A 11 -3.54 3.69 15.21
C ALA A 11 -3.61 3.77 13.67
N LEU A 12 -3.04 2.77 12.99
CA LEU A 12 -3.13 2.68 11.55
C LEU A 12 -4.61 2.56 11.15
N THR A 13 -5.11 3.54 10.41
CA THR A 13 -6.52 3.56 9.99
C THR A 13 -6.66 2.83 8.67
N PHE A 14 -7.45 1.76 8.68
CA PHE A 14 -7.83 1.05 7.46
C PHE A 14 -9.15 1.57 6.91
N PHE A 15 -9.21 1.75 5.60
CA PHE A 15 -10.43 2.05 4.86
C PHE A 15 -10.83 0.85 3.99
N VAL A 16 -12.11 0.75 3.65
CA VAL A 16 -12.62 -0.30 2.75
C VAL A 16 -13.16 0.36 1.47
N PRO A 17 -13.20 -0.37 0.34
CA PRO A 17 -13.85 0.11 -0.88
C PRO A 17 -15.33 0.44 -0.66
N ASP A 18 -15.80 1.53 -1.26
CA ASP A 18 -17.22 1.88 -1.26
C ASP A 18 -18.00 0.85 -2.09
N LYS A 19 -19.16 0.45 -1.58
CA LYS A 19 -20.05 -0.52 -2.25
C LYS A 19 -20.95 0.16 -3.28
N GLU A 20 -21.23 1.46 -3.14
CA GLU A 20 -22.29 2.13 -3.91
C GLU A 20 -21.77 3.04 -5.04
N GLN A 21 -20.51 3.50 -4.99
CA GLN A 21 -19.99 4.47 -5.95
C GLN A 21 -18.79 3.98 -6.74
N ASN A 22 -19.02 3.15 -7.78
CA ASN A 22 -18.00 2.90 -8.80
C ASN A 22 -17.88 4.12 -9.72
N VAL A 23 -17.15 5.15 -9.29
CA VAL A 23 -16.91 6.33 -10.12
C VAL A 23 -16.05 5.91 -11.32
N THR A 24 -16.62 6.04 -12.52
CA THR A 24 -15.92 5.70 -13.76
C THR A 24 -15.38 6.97 -14.38
N ILE A 25 -14.07 7.13 -14.40
CA ILE A 25 -13.37 8.31 -14.90
C ILE A 25 -12.99 8.05 -16.37
N PRO A 26 -13.23 9.00 -17.29
CA PRO A 26 -12.74 8.87 -18.66
C PRO A 26 -11.21 8.83 -18.67
N ILE A 27 -10.62 7.86 -19.37
CA ILE A 27 -9.20 7.81 -19.64
C ILE A 27 -8.95 8.05 -21.13
N SER A 28 -7.94 8.87 -21.42
CA SER A 28 -7.39 8.99 -22.76
C SER A 28 -6.49 7.79 -23.06
N ASN A 29 -6.70 7.13 -24.20
CA ASN A 29 -5.85 6.00 -24.63
C ASN A 29 -4.50 6.46 -25.22
N ASN A 30 -4.25 7.78 -25.30
CA ASN A 30 -2.96 8.29 -25.69
C ASN A 30 -2.03 8.23 -24.48
N THR A 31 -0.92 7.51 -24.59
CA THR A 31 0.24 7.76 -23.74
C THR A 31 0.53 9.25 -23.80
N VAL A 32 0.53 9.93 -22.65
CA VAL A 32 0.82 11.37 -22.56
C VAL A 32 2.30 11.54 -22.90
N SER A 33 2.61 11.64 -24.19
CA SER A 33 3.84 12.26 -24.66
C SER A 33 3.72 13.75 -24.37
N ALA A 34 4.79 14.38 -23.89
CA ALA A 34 4.82 15.81 -23.57
C ALA A 34 4.82 16.69 -24.85
N GLY A 35 3.93 16.42 -25.80
CA GLY A 35 3.82 17.06 -27.11
C GLY A 35 2.37 17.16 -27.60
N PHE A 36 2.14 18.00 -28.61
CA PHE A 36 0.82 18.46 -29.04
C PHE A 36 -0.03 17.35 -29.71
N PRO A 37 -1.21 16.99 -29.17
CA PRO A 37 -2.08 15.99 -29.79
C PRO A 37 -2.99 16.61 -30.87
N SER A 38 -3.19 15.88 -31.97
CA SER A 38 -4.08 16.29 -33.07
C SER A 38 -5.57 16.10 -32.73
N PRO A 39 -6.47 17.02 -33.11
CA PRO A 39 -7.87 17.14 -32.63
C PRO A 39 -8.89 16.15 -33.24
N ALA A 40 -8.47 15.15 -34.01
CA ALA A 40 -9.38 14.36 -34.86
C ALA A 40 -9.80 12.98 -34.30
N ASP A 41 -9.31 12.55 -33.13
CA ASP A 41 -9.55 11.20 -32.58
C ASP A 41 -10.38 11.21 -31.26
N ASP A 42 -10.95 12.36 -30.89
CA ASP A 42 -11.43 12.68 -29.53
C ASP A 42 -12.67 11.91 -29.02
N PHE A 43 -13.29 11.03 -29.81
CA PHE A 43 -14.61 10.46 -29.48
C PHE A 43 -14.65 8.98 -29.08
N LYS A 44 -13.50 8.31 -28.92
CA LYS A 44 -13.43 6.94 -28.37
C LYS A 44 -12.75 6.89 -27.01
N GLN A 45 -13.21 7.70 -26.07
CA GLN A 45 -12.73 7.63 -24.69
C GLN A 45 -13.26 6.36 -24.01
N LYS A 46 -12.37 5.45 -23.62
CA LYS A 46 -12.73 4.33 -22.75
C LYS A 46 -12.80 4.87 -21.32
N ARG A 47 -13.90 4.56 -20.62
CA ARG A 47 -14.03 4.90 -19.20
C ARG A 47 -13.44 3.77 -18.36
N ILE A 48 -12.73 4.11 -17.28
CA ILE A 48 -12.24 3.12 -16.30
C ILE A 48 -12.80 3.42 -14.92
N SER A 49 -13.03 2.38 -14.13
CA SER A 49 -13.25 2.51 -12.69
C SER A 49 -11.98 2.09 -11.98
N LEU A 50 -11.46 2.93 -11.09
CA LEU A 50 -10.28 2.58 -10.29
C LEU A 50 -10.56 1.35 -9.43
N ASP A 51 -11.75 1.25 -8.86
CA ASP A 51 -12.17 0.08 -8.11
C ASP A 51 -12.09 -1.18 -8.97
N ASN A 52 -12.67 -1.18 -10.16
CA ASN A 52 -12.63 -2.34 -11.05
C ASN A 52 -11.23 -2.67 -11.58
N THR A 53 -10.32 -1.70 -11.54
CA THR A 53 -8.95 -1.86 -12.06
C THR A 53 -7.99 -2.34 -10.98
N LEU A 54 -8.11 -1.79 -9.77
CA LEU A 54 -7.18 -2.01 -8.65
C LEU A 54 -7.66 -3.12 -7.71
N ILE A 55 -8.98 -3.36 -7.64
CA ILE A 55 -9.60 -4.26 -6.66
C ILE A 55 -10.07 -5.54 -7.35
N LYS A 56 -9.42 -6.66 -7.03
CA LYS A 56 -9.88 -7.98 -7.48
C LYS A 56 -10.98 -8.55 -6.58
N ASN A 57 -10.82 -8.40 -5.26
CA ASN A 57 -11.77 -8.88 -4.28
C ASN A 57 -12.09 -7.77 -3.26
N LYS A 58 -13.26 -7.14 -3.39
CA LYS A 58 -13.66 -6.00 -2.55
C LYS A 58 -13.71 -6.32 -1.06
N GLU A 59 -14.14 -7.53 -0.70
CA GLU A 59 -14.27 -7.94 0.71
C GLU A 59 -12.92 -8.24 1.38
N ALA A 60 -11.87 -8.49 0.58
CA ALA A 60 -10.52 -8.72 1.06
C ALA A 60 -9.56 -7.54 0.81
N THR A 61 -10.05 -6.44 0.22
CA THR A 61 -9.24 -5.28 -0.12
C THR A 61 -9.48 -4.14 0.85
N PHE A 62 -8.39 -3.51 1.26
CA PHE A 62 -8.35 -2.44 2.23
C PHE A 62 -7.37 -1.36 1.78
N TYR A 63 -7.50 -0.18 2.35
CA TYR A 63 -6.56 0.91 2.14
C TYR A 63 -5.96 1.38 3.43
N ALA A 64 -4.72 1.84 3.38
CA ALA A 64 -4.06 2.49 4.50
C ALA A 64 -3.14 3.60 4.01
N ARG A 65 -2.89 4.62 4.83
CA ARG A 65 -1.89 5.64 4.51
C ARG A 65 -0.53 5.24 5.05
N VAL A 66 0.50 5.45 4.24
CA VAL A 66 1.89 5.34 4.67
C VAL A 66 2.18 6.42 5.71
N SER A 67 2.86 6.02 6.78
CA SER A 67 3.44 6.93 7.76
C SER A 67 4.94 6.63 7.87
N GLY A 68 5.76 7.66 7.70
CA GLY A 68 7.21 7.60 7.73
C GLY A 68 7.85 7.24 6.39
N GLN A 69 9.18 7.09 6.42
CA GLN A 69 10.02 7.06 5.21
C GLN A 69 10.75 5.73 5.01
N SER A 70 10.37 4.67 5.74
CA SER A 70 11.13 3.40 5.70
C SER A 70 11.10 2.68 4.35
N MET A 71 10.20 3.07 3.44
CA MET A 71 9.95 2.40 2.16
C MET A 71 10.14 3.31 0.92
N ILE A 72 10.81 4.46 1.06
CA ILE A 72 10.99 5.44 -0.04
C ILE A 72 11.65 4.84 -1.30
N GLY A 73 12.59 3.91 -1.15
CA GLY A 73 13.28 3.23 -2.25
C GLY A 73 12.37 2.28 -3.04
N ALA A 74 11.24 1.88 -2.46
CA ALA A 74 10.17 1.16 -3.14
C ALA A 74 9.11 2.10 -3.73
N GLY A 75 9.31 3.42 -3.66
CA GLY A 75 8.38 4.43 -4.13
C GLY A 75 7.21 4.70 -3.19
N LEU A 76 7.29 4.31 -1.91
CA LEU A 76 6.29 4.63 -0.89
C LEU A 76 6.79 5.83 -0.07
N ASP A 77 6.16 6.98 -0.27
CA ASP A 77 6.40 8.20 0.49
C ASP A 77 5.36 8.38 1.60
N ASP A 78 5.69 9.24 2.56
CA ASP A 78 4.78 9.61 3.64
C ASP A 78 3.48 10.19 3.10
N GLY A 79 2.33 9.68 3.57
CA GLY A 79 1.00 10.10 3.13
C GLY A 79 0.44 9.35 1.91
N ASP A 80 1.23 8.54 1.22
CA ASP A 80 0.74 7.72 0.08
C ASP A 80 -0.37 6.77 0.51
N LEU A 81 -1.33 6.53 -0.39
CA LEU A 81 -2.43 5.59 -0.15
C LEU A 81 -2.07 4.20 -0.70
N LEU A 82 -2.01 3.21 0.18
CA LEU A 82 -1.79 1.82 -0.17
C LEU A 82 -3.11 1.13 -0.49
N VAL A 83 -3.09 0.26 -1.51
CA VAL A 83 -4.13 -0.76 -1.74
C VAL A 83 -3.57 -2.10 -1.26
N ILE A 84 -4.29 -2.72 -0.34
CA ILE A 84 -3.84 -3.92 0.39
C ILE A 84 -4.87 -5.02 0.19
N ASP A 85 -4.41 -6.21 -0.21
CA ASP A 85 -5.26 -7.38 -0.40
C ASP A 85 -4.87 -8.48 0.60
N ARG A 86 -5.83 -8.87 1.43
CA ARG A 86 -5.68 -9.92 2.45
C ARG A 86 -5.89 -11.33 1.92
N SER A 87 -6.40 -11.47 0.70
CA SER A 87 -6.61 -12.78 0.07
C SER A 87 -5.37 -13.30 -0.66
N LEU A 88 -4.35 -12.45 -0.84
CA LEU A 88 -3.10 -12.82 -1.49
C LEU A 88 -2.11 -13.45 -0.51
N GLU A 89 -1.40 -14.47 -1.00
CA GLU A 89 -0.29 -15.07 -0.25
C GLU A 89 0.91 -14.12 -0.16
N ALA A 90 1.48 -14.07 1.03
CA ALA A 90 2.62 -13.23 1.35
C ALA A 90 3.94 -13.93 0.95
N GLU A 91 4.42 -13.62 -0.24
CA GLU A 91 5.62 -14.25 -0.82
C GLU A 91 6.90 -13.43 -0.65
N HIS A 92 8.05 -14.07 -0.85
CA HIS A 92 9.35 -13.40 -0.92
C HIS A 92 9.33 -12.25 -1.95
N GLY A 93 9.88 -11.11 -1.57
CA GLY A 93 9.99 -9.90 -2.39
C GLY A 93 8.71 -9.05 -2.43
N LYS A 94 7.57 -9.53 -1.92
CA LYS A 94 6.33 -8.72 -1.84
C LYS A 94 6.45 -7.65 -0.76
N ILE A 95 5.76 -6.53 -0.96
CA ILE A 95 5.57 -5.52 0.08
C ILE A 95 4.29 -5.88 0.81
N ALA A 96 4.35 -5.93 2.14
CA ALA A 96 3.21 -6.30 2.96
C ALA A 96 3.04 -5.35 4.13
N VAL A 97 1.79 -5.22 4.58
CA VAL A 97 1.47 -4.65 5.89
C VAL A 97 1.60 -5.78 6.90
N CYS A 98 2.45 -5.56 7.89
CA CYS A 98 2.74 -6.48 8.97
C CYS A 98 2.32 -5.85 10.30
N PHE A 99 1.75 -6.64 11.19
CA PHE A 99 1.60 -6.30 12.58
C PHE A 99 2.68 -7.07 13.34
N LEU A 100 3.61 -6.35 13.96
CA LEU A 100 4.74 -6.91 14.67
C LEU A 100 4.77 -6.34 16.08
N ASP A 101 4.71 -7.22 17.09
CA ASP A 101 4.88 -6.87 18.51
C ASP A 101 3.98 -5.69 18.98
N GLY A 102 2.77 -5.60 18.45
CA GLY A 102 1.79 -4.57 18.80
C GLY A 102 1.71 -3.36 17.84
N GLU A 103 2.60 -3.27 16.85
CA GLU A 103 2.68 -2.13 15.94
C GLU A 103 2.53 -2.54 14.47
N PHE A 104 1.81 -1.73 13.69
CA PHE A 104 1.74 -1.90 12.25
C PHE A 104 2.96 -1.32 11.55
N THR A 105 3.50 -2.04 10.57
CA THR A 105 4.61 -1.61 9.73
C THR A 105 4.41 -2.07 8.29
N VAL A 106 5.04 -1.35 7.35
CA VAL A 106 5.08 -1.75 5.94
C VAL A 106 6.51 -2.05 5.57
N LYS A 107 6.76 -3.26 5.07
CA LYS A 107 8.10 -3.76 4.75
C LYS A 107 8.05 -4.70 3.55
N ARG A 108 9.19 -4.85 2.88
CA ARG A 108 9.37 -5.92 1.90
C ARG A 108 9.69 -7.21 2.64
N LEU A 109 9.00 -8.28 2.30
CA LEU A 109 9.22 -9.59 2.88
C LEU A 109 10.45 -10.22 2.25
N SER A 110 11.45 -10.56 3.05
CA SER A 110 12.51 -11.48 2.65
C SER A 110 12.29 -12.80 3.38
N ILE A 111 11.72 -13.76 2.68
CA ILE A 111 11.47 -15.11 3.18
C ILE A 111 12.58 -16.00 2.67
N GLU A 112 13.34 -16.60 3.57
CA GLU A 112 14.41 -17.56 3.27
C GLU A 112 14.24 -18.80 4.14
N LYS A 113 13.93 -19.94 3.53
CA LYS A 113 13.59 -21.20 4.23
C LYS A 113 12.46 -20.95 5.24
N ASP A 114 12.77 -20.94 6.53
CA ASP A 114 11.86 -20.73 7.65
C ASP A 114 12.11 -19.41 8.40
N THR A 115 12.82 -18.46 7.79
CA THR A 115 13.10 -17.16 8.40
C THR A 115 12.47 -16.05 7.59
N ILE A 116 11.69 -15.20 8.27
CA ILE A 116 11.12 -13.98 7.70
C ILE A 116 11.95 -12.80 8.20
N THR A 117 12.43 -11.99 7.26
CA THR A 117 13.05 -10.70 7.56
C THR A 117 12.23 -9.61 6.91
N LEU A 118 11.84 -8.60 7.69
CA LEU A 118 11.14 -7.42 7.20
C LEU A 118 12.18 -6.40 6.74
N MET A 119 12.32 -6.24 5.44
CA MET A 119 13.31 -5.38 4.80
C MET A 119 12.74 -3.98 4.59
N PRO A 120 13.36 -2.93 5.13
CA PRO A 120 13.08 -1.56 4.71
C PRO A 120 13.69 -1.30 3.33
N GLU A 121 13.12 -0.34 2.62
CA GLU A 121 13.64 0.17 1.35
C GLU A 121 14.19 1.59 1.57
N ASN A 122 14.94 1.76 2.65
CA ASN A 122 15.60 3.01 3.00
C ASN A 122 16.89 2.69 3.77
N LYS A 123 18.03 3.22 3.30
CA LYS A 123 19.36 2.97 3.87
C LYS A 123 19.51 3.41 5.34
N ASN A 124 18.67 4.34 5.79
CA ASN A 124 18.68 4.82 7.16
C ASN A 124 17.98 3.87 8.14
N TYR A 125 17.30 2.83 7.64
CA TYR A 125 16.55 1.86 8.42
C TYR A 125 17.21 0.48 8.33
N LYS A 126 17.19 -0.27 9.42
CA LYS A 126 17.78 -1.61 9.48
C LYS A 126 16.73 -2.69 9.18
N PRO A 127 17.10 -3.79 8.51
CA PRO A 127 16.28 -4.99 8.43
C PRO A 127 15.86 -5.50 9.81
N ILE A 128 14.61 -5.94 9.93
CA ILE A 128 14.05 -6.52 11.15
C ILE A 128 13.93 -8.01 10.94
N LYS A 129 14.81 -8.80 11.58
CA LYS A 129 14.71 -10.26 11.57
C LYS A 129 13.63 -10.67 12.56
N VAL A 130 12.61 -11.39 12.08
CA VAL A 130 11.53 -11.86 12.93
C VAL A 130 12.02 -13.09 13.69
N SER A 131 11.97 -13.00 15.02
CA SER A 131 12.35 -14.11 15.89
C SER A 131 11.17 -15.08 16.07
N LYS A 132 11.42 -16.27 16.59
CA LYS A 132 10.35 -17.24 16.90
C LYS A 132 9.43 -16.75 18.03
N ASP A 133 9.93 -15.85 18.88
CA ASP A 133 9.20 -15.29 20.01
C ASP A 133 8.46 -13.99 19.65
N SER A 134 8.69 -13.47 18.43
CA SER A 134 8.02 -12.27 17.93
C SER A 134 6.58 -12.59 17.51
N ASP A 135 5.65 -11.73 17.87
CA ASP A 135 4.26 -11.82 17.40
C ASP A 135 4.16 -11.11 16.05
N LEU A 136 4.43 -11.86 14.98
CA LEU A 136 4.29 -11.39 13.60
C LEU A 136 3.00 -11.92 12.98
N LEU A 137 2.14 -10.99 12.58
CA LEU A 137 1.03 -11.24 11.66
C LEU A 137 1.28 -10.48 10.35
N ILE A 138 1.37 -11.22 9.24
CA ILE A 138 1.27 -10.59 7.92
C ILE A 138 -0.20 -10.30 7.66
N TRP A 139 -0.57 -9.03 7.70
CA TRP A 139 -1.97 -8.61 7.66
C TRP A 139 -2.54 -8.67 6.25
N GLY A 140 -1.76 -8.25 5.25
CA GLY A 140 -2.12 -8.29 3.84
C GLY A 140 -0.99 -7.80 2.92
N VAL A 141 -1.09 -8.11 1.63
CA VAL A 141 -0.10 -7.77 0.62
C VAL A 141 -0.46 -6.44 -0.04
N VAL A 142 0.52 -5.54 -0.18
CA VAL A 142 0.34 -4.28 -0.91
C VAL A 142 0.36 -4.57 -2.41
N THR A 143 -0.72 -4.23 -3.10
CA THR A 143 -0.88 -4.46 -4.54
C THR A 143 -0.61 -3.21 -5.36
N TYR A 144 -0.98 -2.04 -4.84
CA TYR A 144 -0.79 -0.74 -5.48
C TYR A 144 -0.46 0.35 -4.47
N VAL A 145 0.21 1.40 -4.98
CA VAL A 145 0.43 2.67 -4.28
C VAL A 145 -0.21 3.76 -5.13
N ILE A 146 -1.11 4.53 -4.53
CA ILE A 146 -1.75 5.68 -5.15
C ILE A 146 -1.07 6.92 -4.60
N LYS A 147 -0.35 7.61 -5.48
CA LYS A 147 0.47 8.79 -5.17
C LYS A 147 0.00 9.99 -5.97
N ALA A 148 -0.19 11.11 -5.29
CA ALA A 148 -0.34 12.40 -5.94
C ALA A 148 1.06 12.93 -6.32
N VAL A 149 1.20 13.42 -7.55
CA VAL A 149 2.45 13.99 -8.09
C VAL A 149 2.34 15.48 -8.31
#